data_AF-A0A7X8KZA7-F1
#
_entry.id   AF-A0A7X8KZA7-F1
#
_cell.length_a   1.000
_cell.length_b   1.000
_cell.length_c   1.000
_cell.angle_alpha   90.00
_cell.angle_beta   90.00
_cell.angle_gamma   90.00
#
_symmetry.space_group_name_H-M   'P 1'
#
loop_
_entity.id
_entity.type
_entity.pdbx_description
1 polymer ?
#
loop_
_entity_poly.entity_id
_entity_poly.type
_entity_poly.pdbx_seq_one_letter_code
_entity_poly.pdbx_strand_id
1 'polypeptide(L)'
;MYKVYGKITDPNIDRIVNDKLKFDDLNKELIYDVHVDFYNPDLEAEMLNAEVSYEIKKEHYLFIKKIRSMFDNNQIKVNEFYLMGTIADLPENEINISVLKSQSDKKKNVVWPCKEIFLFEYQKKRLDALLLSNQISVEDYESNLEFLKDELNIYESEEDHKYIN
;
A
#
# COMPACT_ATOMS: atom_id res chain seq x y z
N MET A 1 20.50 10.71 19.78
CA MET A 1 19.53 9.70 20.28
C MET A 1 18.95 9.04 19.05
N TYR A 2 19.24 7.76 18.79
CA TYR A 2 18.67 7.07 17.62
C TYR A 2 17.18 6.87 17.88
N LYS A 3 16.31 7.55 17.11
CA LYS A 3 14.89 7.20 17.07
C LYS A 3 14.80 5.83 16.41
N VAL A 4 14.30 4.84 17.13
CA VAL A 4 13.97 3.54 16.55
C VAL A 4 12.68 3.76 15.77
N TYR A 5 12.79 3.82 14.45
CA TYR A 5 11.62 3.87 13.58
C TYR A 5 11.12 2.43 13.39
N GLY A 6 9.83 2.21 13.62
CA GLY A 6 9.17 0.94 13.27
C GLY A 6 8.88 0.90 11.77
N LYS A 7 8.52 -0.26 11.21
CA LYS A 7 8.06 -0.37 9.82
C LYS A 7 6.55 -0.54 9.73
N ILE A 8 5.94 -0.12 8.62
CA ILE A 8 4.51 -0.35 8.35
C ILE A 8 4.15 -1.85 8.30
N THR A 9 5.14 -2.74 8.18
CA THR A 9 4.98 -4.19 8.21
C THR A 9 5.29 -4.82 9.57
N ASP A 10 5.68 -4.03 10.58
CA ASP A 10 6.06 -4.58 11.88
C ASP A 10 4.86 -5.26 12.58
N PRO A 11 5.10 -6.29 13.42
CA PRO A 11 4.02 -6.99 14.11
C PRO A 11 3.14 -6.10 14.99
N ASN A 12 3.66 -4.98 15.49
CA ASN A 12 2.92 -4.03 16.31
C ASN A 12 1.89 -3.21 15.51
N ILE A 13 1.94 -3.24 14.18
CA ILE A 13 1.01 -2.50 13.32
C ILE A 13 -0.44 -2.91 13.55
N ASP A 14 -0.68 -4.19 13.88
CA ASP A 14 -2.03 -4.71 14.14
C ASP A 14 -2.65 -4.05 15.36
N ARG A 15 -1.84 -3.86 16.39
CA ARG A 15 -2.26 -3.15 17.60
C ARG A 15 -2.54 -1.69 17.28
N ILE A 16 -1.63 -1.01 16.58
CA ILE A 16 -1.76 0.41 16.23
C ILE A 16 -3.03 0.67 15.41
N VAL A 17 -3.34 -0.21 14.45
CA VAL A 17 -4.53 -0.10 13.61
C VAL A 17 -5.80 -0.35 14.43
N ASN A 18 -5.84 -1.42 15.23
CA ASN A 18 -7.00 -1.74 16.07
C ASN A 18 -7.26 -0.66 17.15
N ASP A 19 -6.21 -0.03 17.68
CA ASP A 19 -6.36 1.06 18.65
C ASP A 19 -7.01 2.31 18.01
N LYS A 20 -6.87 2.48 16.69
CA LYS A 20 -7.43 3.61 15.92
C LYS A 20 -8.78 3.28 15.29
N LEU A 21 -9.07 2.01 15.02
CA LEU A 21 -10.29 1.55 14.37
C LEU A 21 -11.22 0.82 15.35
N LYS A 22 -12.38 1.42 15.61
CA LYS A 22 -13.47 0.76 16.34
C LYS A 22 -14.39 0.05 15.36
N PHE A 23 -14.02 -1.17 14.96
CA PHE A 23 -14.81 -1.95 14.00
C PHE A 23 -16.25 -2.21 14.47
N ASP A 24 -16.47 -2.32 15.79
CA ASP A 24 -17.81 -2.50 16.38
C ASP A 24 -18.76 -1.31 16.13
N ASP A 25 -18.22 -0.12 15.87
CA ASP A 25 -19.01 1.09 15.59
C ASP A 25 -19.45 1.16 14.11
N LEU A 26 -18.94 0.28 13.24
CA LEU A 26 -19.23 0.27 11.81
C LEU A 26 -20.41 -0.65 11.47
N ASN A 27 -21.36 -0.13 10.70
CA ASN A 27 -22.47 -0.91 10.17
C ASN A 27 -21.99 -1.85 9.04
N LYS A 28 -22.11 -3.16 9.25
CA LYS A 28 -21.71 -4.23 8.32
C LYS A 28 -22.49 -4.30 7.00
N GLU A 29 -23.68 -3.68 6.94
CA GLU A 29 -24.48 -3.59 5.72
C GLU A 29 -24.01 -2.47 4.78
N LEU A 30 -23.20 -1.54 5.30
CA LEU A 30 -22.64 -0.45 4.52
C LEU A 30 -21.28 -0.83 3.95
N ILE A 31 -20.88 -0.06 2.94
CA ILE A 31 -19.58 -0.17 2.29
C ILE A 31 -18.79 1.09 2.62
N TYR A 32 -17.48 0.92 2.85
CA TYR A 32 -16.61 1.99 3.30
C TYR A 32 -15.42 2.20 2.37
N ASP A 33 -14.88 3.41 2.42
CA ASP A 33 -13.57 3.77 1.91
C ASP A 33 -12.64 3.97 3.11
N VAL A 34 -11.41 3.49 2.99
CA VAL A 34 -10.39 3.56 4.03
C VAL A 34 -9.31 4.53 3.59
N HIS A 35 -9.00 5.52 4.42
CA HIS A 35 -7.92 6.46 4.20
C HIS A 35 -6.86 6.25 5.26
N VAL A 36 -5.64 5.97 4.81
CA VAL A 36 -4.47 5.87 5.67
C VAL A 36 -3.47 6.93 5.25
N ASP A 37 -3.16 7.83 6.17
CA ASP A 37 -2.17 8.88 5.97
C ASP A 37 -0.98 8.61 6.88
N PHE A 38 0.20 8.48 6.30
CA PHE A 38 1.46 8.50 7.04
C PHE A 38 1.98 9.93 7.10
N TYR A 39 2.46 10.34 8.28
CA TYR A 39 3.28 11.54 8.35
C TYR A 39 4.49 11.37 7.43
N ASN A 40 4.72 12.38 6.60
CA ASN A 40 5.83 12.42 5.67
C ASN A 40 6.56 13.76 5.87
N PRO A 41 7.78 13.76 6.41
CA PRO A 41 8.54 14.98 6.60
C PRO A 41 8.94 15.61 5.26
N ASP A 42 9.00 14.86 4.17
CA ASP A 42 9.24 15.41 2.83
C ASP A 42 8.03 16.20 2.31
N LEU A 43 6.82 15.84 2.76
CA LEU A 43 5.57 16.58 2.55
C LEU A 43 5.60 17.92 3.30
N GLU A 44 6.04 17.91 4.56
CA GLU A 44 6.15 19.11 5.39
C GLU A 44 7.28 20.04 4.93
N ALA A 45 8.37 19.49 4.40
CA ALA A 45 9.53 20.24 3.94
C ALA A 45 9.38 20.84 2.52
N GLU A 46 8.19 20.78 1.91
CA GLU A 46 7.94 21.15 0.50
C GLU A 46 8.93 20.50 -0.48
N MET A 47 9.49 19.34 -0.12
CA MET A 47 10.40 18.58 -0.98
C MET A 47 9.64 17.72 -1.99
N LEU A 48 8.30 17.63 -1.86
CA LEU A 48 7.43 17.17 -2.93
C LEU A 48 7.50 18.12 -4.12
N ASN A 49 8.29 17.77 -5.13
CA ASN A 49 8.23 18.42 -6.42
C ASN A 49 8.15 17.38 -7.54
N ALA A 50 7.85 17.85 -8.74
CA ALA A 50 7.70 17.00 -9.92
C ALA A 50 8.98 16.22 -10.29
N GLU A 51 10.12 16.43 -9.64
CA GLU A 51 11.38 15.71 -9.86
C GLU A 51 11.59 14.57 -8.86
N VAL A 52 10.88 14.55 -7.72
CA VAL A 52 10.97 13.48 -6.73
C VAL A 52 10.01 12.34 -7.08
N SER A 53 10.57 11.22 -7.53
CA SER A 53 9.82 9.99 -7.75
C SER A 53 9.59 9.27 -6.43
N TYR A 54 8.33 9.14 -6.03
CA TYR A 54 7.94 8.27 -4.91
C TYR A 54 7.53 6.91 -5.43
N GLU A 55 8.14 5.87 -4.85
CA GLU A 55 8.01 4.48 -5.27
C GLU A 55 7.15 3.69 -4.28
N ILE A 56 6.24 2.88 -4.80
CA ILE A 56 5.47 1.93 -3.99
C ILE A 56 6.32 0.68 -3.72
N LYS A 57 6.80 0.55 -2.50
CA LYS A 57 7.52 -0.64 -2.02
C LYS A 57 6.58 -1.81 -1.68
N LYS A 58 7.11 -3.05 -1.66
CA LYS A 58 6.38 -4.27 -1.27
C LYS A 58 5.67 -4.12 0.08
N GLU A 59 6.29 -3.41 1.00
CA GLU A 59 5.76 -3.12 2.34
C GLU A 59 4.41 -2.41 2.28
N HIS A 60 4.19 -1.50 1.32
CA HIS A 60 2.91 -0.81 1.17
C HIS A 60 1.80 -1.76 0.73
N TYR A 61 2.07 -2.66 -0.21
CA TYR A 61 1.11 -3.68 -0.64
C TYR A 61 0.77 -4.66 0.47
N LEU A 62 1.79 -5.11 1.22
CA LEU A 62 1.59 -5.95 2.39
C LEU A 62 0.73 -5.25 3.45
N PHE A 63 0.98 -3.96 3.66
CA PHE A 63 0.17 -3.15 4.57
C PHE A 63 -1.29 -3.02 4.09
N ILE A 64 -1.53 -2.61 2.83
CA ILE A 64 -2.88 -2.52 2.25
C ILE A 64 -3.63 -3.85 2.39
N LYS A 65 -2.98 -4.96 2.00
CA LYS A 65 -3.55 -6.31 2.12
C LYS A 65 -3.91 -6.62 3.57
N LYS A 66 -3.01 -6.32 4.51
CA LYS A 66 -3.23 -6.55 5.94
C LYS A 66 -4.44 -5.79 6.47
N ILE A 67 -4.56 -4.49 6.15
CA ILE A 67 -5.70 -3.68 6.57
C ILE A 67 -6.99 -4.21 5.93
N ARG A 68 -7.02 -4.46 4.62
CA ARG A 68 -8.20 -5.04 3.95
C ARG A 68 -8.63 -6.36 4.61
N SER A 69 -7.69 -7.26 4.89
CA SER A 69 -7.99 -8.50 5.61
C SER A 69 -8.55 -8.26 7.02
N MET A 70 -8.16 -7.20 7.73
CA MET A 70 -8.79 -6.86 9.01
C MET A 70 -10.25 -6.46 8.84
N PHE A 71 -10.59 -5.67 7.82
CA PHE A 71 -11.99 -5.33 7.52
C PHE A 71 -12.79 -6.57 7.11
N ASP A 72 -12.23 -7.41 6.24
CA ASP A 72 -12.86 -8.66 5.79
C ASP A 72 -13.12 -9.62 6.97
N ASN A 73 -12.14 -9.79 7.86
CA ASN A 73 -12.27 -10.60 9.07
C ASN A 73 -13.36 -10.08 10.03
N ASN A 74 -13.63 -8.78 10.01
CA ASN A 74 -14.71 -8.14 10.76
C ASN A 74 -16.03 -8.07 9.97
N GLN A 75 -16.10 -8.68 8.78
CA GLN A 75 -17.26 -8.70 7.88
C GLN A 75 -17.70 -7.30 7.42
N ILE A 76 -16.74 -6.40 7.24
CA ILE A 76 -16.98 -5.03 6.77
C ILE A 76 -16.44 -4.90 5.35
N LYS A 77 -17.28 -4.40 4.43
CA LYS A 77 -16.90 -4.25 3.02
C LYS A 77 -16.14 -2.95 2.80
N VAL A 78 -15.02 -3.04 2.07
CA VAL A 78 -14.21 -1.87 1.67
C VAL A 78 -14.09 -1.81 0.16
N ASN A 79 -14.53 -0.70 -0.43
CA ASN A 79 -14.37 -0.45 -1.86
C ASN A 79 -13.03 0.24 -2.11
N GLU A 80 -12.87 1.48 -1.68
CA GLU A 80 -11.69 2.26 -2.01
C GLU A 80 -10.70 2.29 -0.84
N PHE A 81 -9.41 2.09 -1.14
CA PHE A 81 -8.34 2.21 -0.16
C PHE A 81 -7.39 3.30 -0.61
N TYR A 82 -7.24 4.33 0.20
CA TYR A 82 -6.35 5.45 -0.04
C TYR A 82 -5.16 5.32 0.90
N LEU A 83 -3.96 5.26 0.32
CA LEU A 83 -2.71 5.30 1.05
C LEU A 83 -1.99 6.60 0.69
N MET A 84 -1.89 7.52 1.64
CA MET A 84 -1.15 8.76 1.49
C MET A 84 0.15 8.72 2.29
N GLY A 85 1.25 9.19 1.67
CA GLY A 85 2.57 9.22 2.28
C GLY A 85 3.47 8.07 1.82
N THR A 86 4.77 8.21 2.09
CA THR A 86 5.82 7.55 1.30
C THR A 86 6.77 6.69 2.14
N ILE A 87 6.68 6.77 3.47
CA ILE A 87 7.69 6.17 4.34
C ILE A 87 7.29 4.75 4.74
N ALA A 88 8.17 3.81 4.46
CA ALA A 88 8.15 2.48 5.05
C ALA A 88 8.50 2.50 6.56
N ASP A 89 9.13 3.58 7.02
CA ASP A 89 9.58 3.82 8.39
C ASP A 89 8.62 4.77 9.11
N LEU A 90 8.02 4.28 10.18
CA LEU A 90 7.08 4.97 11.04
C LEU A 90 7.79 5.43 12.32
N PRO A 91 7.79 6.73 12.62
CA PRO A 91 7.92 7.17 13.99
C PRO A 91 6.67 6.71 14.76
N GLU A 92 6.81 6.38 16.04
CA GLU A 92 5.68 5.91 16.85
C GLU A 92 4.49 6.89 16.78
N ASN A 93 3.28 6.35 16.59
CA ASN A 93 1.98 7.04 16.57
C ASN A 93 1.61 7.91 15.35
N GLU A 94 2.38 7.91 14.27
CA GLU A 94 2.17 8.85 13.15
C GLU A 94 1.28 8.34 11.99
N ILE A 95 0.58 7.22 12.18
CA ILE A 95 -0.42 6.74 11.22
C ILE A 95 -1.78 7.35 11.54
N ASN A 96 -2.41 8.03 10.61
CA ASN A 96 -3.81 8.41 10.71
C ASN A 96 -4.65 7.47 9.86
N ILE A 97 -5.72 6.92 10.44
CA ILE A 97 -6.65 6.04 9.73
C ILE A 97 -8.04 6.62 9.90
N SER A 98 -8.73 6.84 8.79
CA SER A 98 -10.13 7.24 8.78
C SER A 98 -10.95 6.34 7.86
N VAL A 99 -12.21 6.15 8.24
CA VAL A 99 -13.15 5.29 7.54
C VAL A 99 -14.38 6.11 7.23
N LEU A 100 -14.73 6.18 5.95
CA LEU A 100 -15.84 6.97 5.44
C LEU A 100 -16.78 6.06 4.66
N LYS A 101 -18.07 6.38 4.63
CA LYS A 101 -19.02 5.62 3.82
C LYS A 101 -18.67 5.79 2.34
N SER A 102 -18.48 4.68 1.65
CA SER A 102 -18.14 4.67 0.23
C SER A 102 -19.24 5.30 -0.61
N GLN A 103 -18.82 6.05 -1.63
CA GLN A 103 -19.69 6.56 -2.70
C GLN A 103 -19.45 5.85 -4.03
N SER A 104 -18.46 4.95 -4.06
CA SER A 104 -18.07 4.19 -5.24
C SER A 104 -18.63 2.79 -5.16
N ASP A 105 -18.91 2.19 -6.31
CA ASP A 105 -19.27 0.78 -6.41
C ASP A 105 -18.08 -0.09 -6.82
N LYS A 106 -16.92 0.53 -7.08
CA LYS A 106 -15.71 -0.14 -7.54
C LYS A 106 -14.72 -0.34 -6.41
N LYS A 107 -14.18 -1.54 -6.30
CA LYS A 107 -13.03 -1.81 -5.43
C LYS A 107 -11.78 -1.26 -6.09
N LYS A 108 -10.99 -0.43 -5.39
CA LYS A 108 -9.75 0.14 -5.93
C LYS A 108 -8.76 0.49 -4.82
N ASN A 109 -7.48 0.53 -5.15
CA ASN A 109 -6.43 1.08 -4.30
C ASN A 109 -5.85 2.34 -4.98
N VAL A 110 -5.74 3.44 -4.23
CA VAL A 110 -5.16 4.72 -4.64
C VAL A 110 -4.00 5.01 -3.72
N VAL A 111 -2.82 5.25 -4.30
CA VAL A 111 -1.60 5.55 -3.55
C VAL A 111 -1.03 6.89 -3.99
N TRP A 112 -0.72 7.78 -3.05
CA TRP A 112 -0.31 9.17 -3.31
C TRP A 112 0.73 9.68 -2.29
N PRO A 113 1.71 10.52 -2.67
CA PRO A 113 2.14 10.82 -4.04
C PRO A 113 2.87 9.63 -4.64
N CYS A 114 2.68 9.35 -5.93
CA CYS A 114 3.37 8.26 -6.63
C CYS A 114 3.60 8.64 -8.10
N LYS A 115 4.86 8.69 -8.52
CA LYS A 115 5.22 9.18 -9.87
C LYS A 115 5.25 8.08 -10.92
N GLU A 116 5.45 6.83 -10.52
CA GLU A 116 5.52 5.69 -11.45
C GLU A 116 5.33 4.37 -10.70
N ILE A 117 4.70 3.40 -11.37
CA ILE A 117 4.61 2.01 -10.92
C ILE A 117 5.99 1.37 -11.07
N PHE A 118 6.92 1.64 -10.16
CA PHE A 118 8.08 0.78 -9.99
C PHE A 118 7.65 -0.41 -9.15
N LEU A 119 6.99 -1.36 -9.82
CA LEU A 119 6.88 -2.71 -9.30
C LEU A 119 8.30 -3.19 -8.95
N PHE A 120 8.54 -3.35 -7.65
CA PHE A 120 9.71 -4.02 -7.08
C PHE A 120 11.07 -3.34 -7.29
N GLU A 121 11.36 -2.28 -6.53
CA GLU A 121 12.77 -2.06 -6.21
C GLU A 121 13.33 -3.34 -5.56
N TYR A 122 14.53 -3.75 -6.00
CA TYR A 122 15.18 -5.05 -5.79
C TYR A 122 14.71 -6.25 -6.62
N GLN A 123 13.43 -6.65 -6.63
CA GLN A 123 13.08 -7.88 -7.38
C GLN A 123 13.00 -7.66 -8.89
N LYS A 124 12.45 -6.54 -9.37
CA LYS A 124 12.45 -6.23 -10.79
C LYS A 124 13.87 -5.88 -11.25
N LYS A 125 14.61 -5.07 -10.50
CA LYS A 125 16.05 -4.82 -10.78
C LYS A 125 16.85 -6.13 -10.85
N ARG A 126 16.53 -7.12 -10.00
CA ARG A 126 17.12 -8.46 -10.05
C ARG A 126 16.65 -9.23 -11.28
N LEU A 127 15.35 -9.27 -11.59
CA LEU A 127 14.81 -9.92 -12.78
C LEU A 127 15.36 -9.29 -14.07
N ASP A 128 15.47 -7.96 -14.13
CA ASP A 128 16.10 -7.19 -15.19
C ASP A 128 17.58 -7.57 -15.32
N ALA A 129 18.32 -7.65 -14.21
CA ALA A 129 19.72 -8.08 -14.23
C ALA A 129 19.88 -9.56 -14.66
N LEU A 130 18.97 -10.44 -14.23
CA LEU A 130 18.93 -11.84 -14.64
C LEU A 130 18.60 -11.98 -16.14
N LEU A 131 17.68 -11.17 -16.65
CA LEU A 131 17.32 -11.12 -18.06
C LEU A 131 18.47 -10.56 -18.90
N LEU A 132 19.07 -9.43 -18.47
CA LEU A 132 20.23 -8.81 -19.12
C LEU A 132 21.46 -9.71 -19.14
N SER A 133 21.62 -10.58 -18.13
CA SER A 133 22.67 -11.58 -18.08
C SER A 133 22.31 -12.90 -18.75
N ASN A 134 21.15 -12.97 -19.42
CA ASN A 134 20.59 -14.17 -20.06
C ASN A 134 20.50 -15.39 -19.12
N GLN A 135 20.36 -15.17 -17.80
CA GLN A 135 20.17 -16.23 -16.80
C GLN A 135 18.72 -16.73 -16.74
N ILE A 136 17.78 -15.91 -17.22
CA ILE A 136 16.37 -16.25 -17.39
C ILE A 136 15.92 -15.85 -18.79
N SER A 137 14.92 -16.54 -19.34
CA SER A 137 14.30 -16.16 -20.61
C SER A 137 13.33 -14.99 -20.44
N VAL A 138 12.87 -14.41 -21.55
CA VAL A 138 11.79 -13.41 -21.54
C VAL A 138 10.50 -14.02 -20.98
N GLU A 139 10.20 -15.26 -21.31
CA GLU A 139 9.02 -15.99 -20.81
C GLU A 139 9.10 -16.22 -19.29
N ASP A 140 10.29 -16.57 -18.78
CA ASP A 140 10.53 -16.69 -17.34
C ASP A 140 10.38 -15.34 -16.64
N TYR A 141 10.88 -14.26 -17.25
CA TYR A 141 10.76 -12.91 -16.72
C TYR A 141 9.29 -12.48 -16.61
N GLU A 142 8.49 -12.70 -17.66
CA GLU A 142 7.06 -12.38 -17.68
C GLU A 142 6.27 -13.21 -16.66
N SER A 143 6.54 -14.53 -16.58
CA SER A 143 5.88 -15.42 -15.61
C SER A 143 6.22 -15.03 -14.17
N ASN A 144 7.48 -14.70 -13.87
CA ASN A 144 7.86 -14.25 -12.53
C ASN A 144 7.21 -12.92 -12.16
N LEU A 145 7.06 -12.00 -13.11
CA LEU A 145 6.29 -10.77 -12.88
C LEU A 145 4.82 -11.05 -12.59
N GLU A 146 4.23 -12.04 -13.26
CA GLU A 146 2.83 -12.44 -13.04
C GLU A 146 2.65 -13.08 -11.65
N PHE A 147 3.47 -14.05 -11.28
CA PHE A 147 3.48 -14.65 -9.94
C PHE A 147 3.65 -13.61 -8.82
N LEU A 148 4.52 -12.62 -9.02
CA LEU A 148 4.76 -11.58 -8.03
C LEU A 148 3.58 -10.60 -7.91
N LYS A 149 2.86 -10.35 -9.01
CA LYS A 149 1.63 -9.56 -8.98
C LYS A 149 0.49 -10.33 -8.30
N ASP A 150 0.40 -11.64 -8.51
CA ASP A 150 -0.53 -12.53 -7.83
C ASP A 150 -0.26 -12.61 -6.31
N GLU A 151 1.00 -12.79 -5.89
CA GLU A 151 1.39 -12.84 -4.46
C GLU A 151 0.94 -11.58 -3.71
N LEU A 152 1.12 -10.42 -4.36
CA LEU A 152 0.73 -9.11 -3.85
C LEU A 152 -0.74 -8.77 -4.05
N ASN A 153 -1.51 -9.68 -4.65
CA ASN A 153 -2.93 -9.56 -4.88
C ASN A 153 -3.32 -8.33 -5.72
N ILE A 154 -2.45 -7.93 -6.65
CA ILE A 154 -2.68 -6.80 -7.56
C ILE A 154 -3.83 -7.10 -8.53
N TYR A 155 -4.21 -8.38 -8.68
CA TYR A 155 -5.26 -8.86 -9.58
C TYR A 155 -6.58 -9.25 -8.90
N GLU A 156 -6.70 -9.29 -7.57
CA GLU A 156 -8.00 -9.65 -6.97
C GLU A 156 -8.97 -8.47 -6.97
N SER A 157 -9.94 -8.63 -7.85
CA SER A 157 -11.11 -7.81 -8.13
C SER A 157 -10.86 -6.76 -9.20
N GLU A 158 -11.94 -6.17 -9.68
CA GLU A 158 -12.05 -5.15 -10.71
C GLU A 158 -11.32 -3.84 -10.32
N GLU A 159 -10.08 -3.94 -9.81
CA GLU A 159 -9.28 -2.87 -9.22
C GLU A 159 -8.56 -2.08 -10.30
N ASP A 160 -9.26 -1.06 -10.80
CA ASP A 160 -8.64 0.05 -11.52
C ASP A 160 -7.67 0.78 -10.56
N HIS A 161 -6.40 0.40 -10.58
CA HIS A 161 -5.35 1.12 -9.86
C HIS A 161 -5.21 2.53 -10.46
N LYS A 162 -5.49 3.56 -9.67
CA LYS A 162 -5.32 4.96 -10.09
C LYS A 162 -4.18 5.58 -9.29
N TYR A 163 -3.20 6.06 -10.03
CA TYR A 163 -2.10 6.89 -9.54
C TYR A 163 -2.43 8.31 -9.95
N ILE A 164 -2.40 9.22 -8.99
CA ILE A 164 -2.57 10.65 -9.27
C ILE A 164 -1.17 11.26 -9.10
N ASN A 165 -0.81 12.25 -9.93
CA ASN A 165 0.36 13.12 -9.78
C ASN A 165 -0.04 14.51 -9.33
#